data_AF-A0AB39ZNV0-F1
#
_entry.id   AF-A0AB39ZNV0-F1
#
_cell.length_a   1.000
_cell.length_b   1.000
_cell.length_c   1.000
_cell.angle_alpha   90.00
_cell.angle_beta   90.00
_cell.angle_gamma   90.00
#
_symmetry.space_group_name_H-M   'P 1'
#
loop_
_entity.id
_entity.type
_entity.pdbx_description
1 polymer ?
#
loop_
_entity_poly.entity_id
_entity_poly.type
_entity_poly.pdbx_seq_one_letter_code
_entity_poly.pdbx_strand_id
1 'polypeptide(L)'
;MCLIQQNEEVKESTKGNPSLNSVDSPPKSPTAAYAMFMHREELRRRKIHVTRASATKIHLTSELIARTKQNIRQCSFEDLEILARETLFKKNLQRHLYYRRMQIHQWMVNRKKQQAKETK
;
A
#
# COMPACT_ATOMS: atom_id res chain seq x y z
N MET A 1 9.36 14.38 -14.67
CA MET A 1 9.27 15.84 -14.58
C MET A 1 7.83 16.21 -14.91
N CYS A 2 7.01 16.57 -13.92
CA CYS A 2 5.63 17.01 -14.17
C CYS A 2 5.59 18.53 -13.96
N LEU A 3 5.42 19.28 -15.03
CA LEU A 3 5.27 20.73 -15.03
C LEU A 3 3.77 21.05 -14.96
N ILE A 4 3.34 21.72 -13.91
CA ILE A 4 1.98 22.24 -13.80
C ILE A 4 2.02 23.68 -14.34
N GLN A 5 1.41 23.86 -15.52
CA GLN A 5 1.19 25.14 -16.18
C GLN A 5 0.15 25.98 -15.41
N GLN A 6 0.32 27.29 -15.47
CA GLN A 6 -0.42 28.33 -14.76
C GLN A 6 -1.90 28.43 -15.20
N ASN A 7 -2.73 28.89 -14.25
CA ASN A 7 -4.17 29.08 -14.38
C ASN A 7 -4.50 30.28 -15.28
N GLU A 8 -5.49 30.12 -16.17
CA GLU A 8 -6.19 31.21 -16.87
C GLU A 8 -7.49 31.56 -16.12
N GLU A 9 -7.74 32.85 -15.95
CA GLU A 9 -8.83 33.44 -15.19
C GLU A 9 -10.19 33.34 -15.92
N VAL A 10 -11.24 32.95 -15.20
CA VAL A 10 -12.63 33.29 -15.56
C VAL A 10 -13.25 34.05 -14.38
N LYS A 11 -13.60 35.31 -14.63
CA LYS A 11 -14.29 36.23 -13.72
C LYS A 11 -15.79 36.12 -13.93
N GLU A 12 -16.59 35.91 -12.87
CA GLU A 12 -17.93 36.50 -12.79
C GLU A 12 -18.44 36.70 -11.34
N SER A 13 -18.69 37.98 -11.06
CA SER A 13 -19.38 38.71 -9.97
C SER A 13 -19.82 38.04 -8.66
N THR A 14 -19.30 38.56 -7.54
CA THR A 14 -19.92 38.52 -6.20
C THR A 14 -20.29 39.94 -5.76
N LYS A 15 -21.54 40.16 -5.31
CA LYS A 15 -21.99 41.40 -4.65
C LYS A 15 -21.72 41.32 -3.13
N GLY A 16 -21.12 42.36 -2.54
CA GLY A 16 -21.27 42.74 -1.12
C GLY A 16 -20.03 42.60 -0.21
N ASN A 17 -19.28 43.70 -0.05
CA ASN A 17 -18.10 43.94 0.81
C ASN A 17 -18.48 44.31 2.27
N PRO A 18 -17.57 44.76 3.18
CA PRO A 18 -16.13 44.45 3.43
C PRO A 18 -15.81 44.22 4.94
N SER A 19 -14.67 43.60 5.25
CA SER A 19 -13.76 44.05 6.33
C SER A 19 -12.51 43.15 6.36
N LEU A 20 -11.42 43.65 5.79
CA LEU A 20 -10.08 43.13 6.00
C LEU A 20 -9.55 43.64 7.35
N ASN A 21 -9.02 42.73 8.17
CA ASN A 21 -7.70 42.80 8.83
C ASN A 21 -7.70 42.05 10.18
N SER A 22 -7.13 40.84 10.19
CA SER A 22 -6.27 40.36 11.30
C SER A 22 -5.41 39.20 10.80
N VAL A 23 -4.11 39.42 10.65
CA VAL A 23 -3.04 38.79 11.45
C VAL A 23 -2.94 37.27 11.27
N ASP A 24 -1.79 36.83 10.74
CA ASP A 24 -1.22 35.48 10.73
C ASP A 24 -2.04 34.43 11.48
N SER A 25 -3.02 33.82 10.81
CA SER A 25 -3.61 32.60 11.32
C SER A 25 -2.59 31.47 11.08
N PRO A 26 -2.17 30.72 12.11
CA PRO A 26 -1.35 29.52 11.89
C PRO A 26 -2.06 28.62 10.88
N PRO A 27 -1.33 27.83 10.06
CA PRO A 27 -1.94 27.02 9.01
C PRO A 27 -3.11 26.26 9.62
N LYS A 28 -4.33 26.55 9.16
CA LYS A 28 -5.56 25.98 9.73
C LYS A 28 -5.34 24.48 9.83
N SER A 29 -5.31 23.97 11.05
CA SER A 29 -5.11 22.54 11.28
C SER A 29 -6.14 21.80 10.44
N PRO A 30 -5.74 20.73 9.73
CA PRO A 30 -6.65 20.02 8.84
C PRO A 30 -7.93 19.68 9.59
N THR A 31 -9.08 20.03 9.00
CA THR A 31 -10.39 19.69 9.57
C THR A 31 -10.39 18.23 10.00
N ALA A 32 -10.97 17.91 11.16
CA ALA A 32 -10.96 16.55 11.71
C ALA A 32 -11.35 15.48 10.68
N ALA A 33 -12.34 15.77 9.82
CA ALA A 33 -12.74 14.92 8.71
C ALA A 33 -11.61 14.65 7.71
N TYR A 34 -10.85 15.67 7.32
CA TYR A 34 -9.72 15.55 6.40
C TYR A 34 -8.55 14.80 7.05
N ALA A 35 -8.25 15.06 8.32
CA ALA A 35 -7.22 14.31 9.05
C ALA A 35 -7.56 12.81 9.13
N MET A 36 -8.82 12.46 9.40
CA MET A 36 -9.29 11.08 9.40
C MET A 36 -9.24 10.44 7.99
N PHE A 37 -9.60 11.20 6.95
CA PHE A 37 -9.48 10.74 5.56
C PHE A 37 -8.03 10.43 5.19
N MET A 38 -7.10 11.35 5.45
CA MET A 38 -5.68 11.17 5.17
C MET A 38 -5.09 9.97 5.92
N HIS A 39 -5.49 9.77 7.18
CA HIS A 39 -5.09 8.60 7.94
C HIS A 39 -5.57 7.29 7.30
N ARG A 40 -6.84 7.23 6.86
CA ARG A 40 -7.39 6.04 6.15
C ARG A 40 -6.65 5.78 4.84
N GLU A 41 -6.33 6.82 4.09
CA GLU A 41 -5.57 6.70 2.84
C GLU A 41 -4.14 6.21 3.07
N GLU A 42 -3.46 6.71 4.11
CA GLU A 42 -2.12 6.27 4.48
C GLU A 42 -2.13 4.78 4.89
N LEU A 43 -3.13 4.35 5.67
CA LEU A 43 -3.32 2.94 6.00
C LEU A 43 -3.56 2.07 4.75
N ARG A 44 -4.29 2.59 3.76
CA ARG A 44 -4.54 1.88 2.49
C ARG A 44 -3.28 1.74 1.66
N ARG A 45 -2.49 2.81 1.51
CA ARG A 45 -1.21 2.81 0.78
C ARG A 45 -0.25 1.77 1.36
N ARG A 46 -0.04 1.77 2.68
CA ARG A 46 0.87 0.82 3.36
C ARG A 46 0.51 -0.64 3.06
N LYS A 47 -0.77 -0.99 3.08
CA LYS A 47 -1.22 -2.36 2.77
C LYS A 47 -0.89 -2.77 1.33
N ILE A 48 -1.14 -1.89 0.36
CA ILE A 48 -0.84 -2.15 -1.06
C ILE A 48 0.67 -2.32 -1.27
N HIS A 49 1.48 -1.43 -0.67
CA HIS A 49 2.94 -1.53 -0.76
C HIS A 49 3.48 -2.82 -0.17
N VAL A 50 2.97 -3.27 0.98
CA VAL A 50 3.40 -4.53 1.60
C VAL A 50 3.11 -5.73 0.70
N THR A 51 1.91 -5.81 0.10
CA THR A 51 1.59 -6.91 -0.82
C THR A 51 2.45 -6.88 -2.08
N ARG A 52 2.64 -5.70 -2.69
CA ARG A 52 3.48 -5.56 -3.88
C ARG A 52 4.94 -5.88 -3.59
N ALA A 53 5.48 -5.37 -2.48
CA ALA A 53 6.83 -5.68 -2.03
C ALA A 53 7.00 -7.18 -1.77
N SER A 54 6.02 -7.84 -1.16
CA SER A 54 6.07 -9.29 -0.93
C SER A 54 6.08 -10.09 -2.23
N ALA A 55 5.29 -9.68 -3.23
CA ALA A 55 5.28 -10.30 -4.55
C ALA A 55 6.64 -10.12 -5.27
N THR A 56 7.21 -8.91 -5.24
CA THR A 56 8.53 -8.64 -5.81
C THR A 56 9.62 -9.44 -5.09
N LYS A 57 9.57 -9.55 -3.76
CA LYS A 57 10.50 -10.41 -2.99
C LYS A 57 10.43 -11.86 -3.46
N ILE A 58 9.22 -12.44 -3.60
CA ILE A 58 9.06 -13.81 -4.11
C ILE A 58 9.65 -13.96 -5.51
N HIS A 59 9.42 -13.00 -6.40
CA HIS A 59 9.93 -13.04 -7.76
C HIS A 59 11.46 -13.01 -7.80
N LEU A 60 12.07 -12.02 -7.15
CA LEU A 60 13.53 -11.89 -7.07
C LEU A 60 14.18 -13.11 -6.41
N THR A 61 13.63 -13.61 -5.30
CA THR A 61 14.13 -14.82 -4.65
C THR A 61 14.00 -16.05 -5.55
N SER A 62 12.93 -16.15 -6.35
CA SER A 62 12.76 -17.26 -7.29
C SER A 62 13.81 -17.24 -8.40
N GLU A 63 14.13 -16.05 -8.93
CA GLU A 63 15.19 -15.89 -9.92
C GLU A 63 16.57 -16.21 -9.32
N LEU A 64 16.85 -15.74 -8.11
CA LEU A 64 18.11 -16.03 -7.41
C LEU A 64 18.29 -17.54 -7.25
N ILE A 65 17.28 -18.25 -6.72
CA ILE A 65 17.30 -19.71 -6.59
C ILE A 65 17.52 -20.38 -7.95
N ALA A 66 16.84 -19.93 -9.02
CA ALA A 66 16.99 -20.52 -10.35
C ALA A 66 18.43 -20.37 -10.89
N ARG A 67 19.03 -19.18 -10.73
CA ARG A 67 20.41 -18.91 -11.14
C ARG A 67 21.41 -19.75 -10.35
N THR A 68 21.24 -19.87 -9.04
CA THR A 68 22.10 -20.71 -8.20
C THR A 68 21.98 -22.19 -8.58
N LYS A 69 20.75 -22.68 -8.83
CA LYS A 69 20.52 -24.07 -9.27
C LYS A 69 21.12 -24.37 -10.65
N GLN A 70 21.15 -23.41 -11.56
CA GLN A 70 21.78 -23.58 -12.87
C GLN A 70 23.30 -23.81 -12.75
N ASN A 71 23.92 -23.24 -11.72
CA ASN A 71 25.36 -23.36 -11.45
C ASN A 71 25.69 -24.37 -10.33
N ILE A 72 24.80 -25.35 -10.07
CA ILE A 72 24.94 -26.27 -8.93
C ILE A 72 26.26 -27.05 -8.93
N ARG A 73 26.84 -27.32 -10.11
CA ARG A 73 28.13 -28.02 -10.25
C ARG A 73 29.34 -27.20 -9.82
N GLN A 74 29.19 -25.88 -9.74
CA GLN A 74 30.23 -24.91 -9.34
C GLN A 74 29.83 -24.14 -8.08
N CYS A 75 28.72 -24.51 -7.42
CA CYS A 75 28.26 -23.84 -6.22
C CYS A 75 29.25 -24.03 -5.07
N SER A 76 29.60 -22.94 -4.41
CA SER A 76 30.31 -22.96 -3.14
C SER A 76 29.38 -23.46 -2.02
N PHE A 77 29.96 -23.78 -0.86
CA PHE A 77 29.19 -24.07 0.34
C PHE A 77 28.27 -22.89 0.73
N GLU A 78 28.75 -21.66 0.55
CA GLU A 78 27.97 -20.45 0.83
C GLU A 78 26.74 -20.35 -0.10
N ASP A 79 26.88 -20.67 -1.38
CA ASP A 79 25.76 -20.70 -2.34
C ASP A 79 24.69 -21.72 -1.96
N LEU A 80 25.10 -22.88 -1.42
CA LEU A 80 24.20 -23.90 -0.90
C LEU A 80 23.41 -23.40 0.33
N GLU A 81 24.08 -22.68 1.22
CA GLU A 81 23.45 -22.08 2.40
C GLU A 81 22.44 -20.99 2.01
N ILE A 82 22.84 -20.11 1.08
CA ILE A 82 21.98 -19.09 0.46
C ILE A 82 20.76 -19.77 -0.16
N LEU A 83 20.94 -20.83 -0.95
CA LEU A 83 19.85 -21.53 -1.60
C LEU A 83 18.86 -22.14 -0.58
N ALA A 84 19.36 -22.72 0.51
CA ALA A 84 18.53 -23.30 1.56
C ALA A 84 17.70 -22.21 2.27
N ARG A 85 18.36 -21.12 2.68
CA ARG A 85 17.74 -19.96 3.34
C ARG A 85 16.67 -19.33 2.46
N GLU A 86 16.94 -19.20 1.16
CA GLU A 86 16.11 -18.43 0.24
C GLU A 86 14.89 -19.26 -0.16
N THR A 87 15.07 -20.57 -0.27
CA THR A 87 14.00 -21.55 -0.46
C THR A 87 13.03 -21.53 0.73
N LEU A 88 13.56 -21.54 1.95
CA LEU A 88 12.74 -21.47 3.16
C LEU A 88 12.00 -20.13 3.26
N PHE A 89 12.69 -19.01 3.00
CA PHE A 89 12.10 -17.68 2.98
C PHE A 89 10.93 -17.60 2.00
N LYS A 90 11.11 -18.04 0.75
CA LYS A 90 10.06 -18.05 -0.28
C LYS A 90 8.83 -18.83 0.19
N LYS A 91 9.02 -20.05 0.72
CA LYS A 91 7.93 -20.90 1.21
C LYS A 91 7.18 -20.24 2.36
N ASN A 92 7.89 -19.66 3.31
CA ASN A 92 7.30 -18.98 4.47
C ASN A 92 6.51 -17.74 4.05
N LEU A 93 7.06 -16.93 3.13
CA LEU A 93 6.39 -15.74 2.63
C LEU A 93 5.13 -16.09 1.83
N GLN A 94 5.18 -17.10 0.95
CA GLN A 94 4.01 -17.60 0.23
C GLN A 94 2.91 -18.08 1.19
N ARG A 95 3.28 -18.85 2.22
CA ARG A 95 2.36 -19.32 3.26
C ARG A 95 1.71 -18.14 4.00
N HIS A 96 2.51 -17.14 4.39
CA HIS A 96 2.00 -15.96 5.07
C HIS A 96 0.96 -15.20 4.22
N LEU A 97 1.25 -14.99 2.93
CA LEU A 97 0.33 -14.34 2.00
C LEU A 97 -0.96 -15.15 1.79
N TYR A 98 -0.84 -16.48 1.70
CA TYR A 98 -1.99 -17.38 1.56
C TYR A 98 -2.95 -17.23 2.74
N TYR A 99 -2.46 -17.36 3.98
CA TYR A 99 -3.31 -17.21 5.17
C TYR A 99 -3.87 -15.81 5.30
N ARG A 100 -3.11 -14.77 4.96
CA ARG A 100 -3.61 -13.41 4.96
C ARG A 100 -4.76 -13.22 3.98
N ARG A 101 -4.66 -13.77 2.77
CA ARG A 101 -5.74 -13.75 1.78
C ARG A 101 -6.98 -14.49 2.29
N MET A 102 -6.79 -15.65 2.89
CA MET A 102 -7.87 -16.46 3.47
C MET A 102 -8.61 -15.69 4.57
N GLN A 103 -7.88 -15.04 5.49
CA GLN A 103 -8.47 -14.23 6.55
C GLN A 103 -9.30 -13.05 6.01
N ILE A 104 -8.77 -12.33 5.01
CA ILE A 104 -9.49 -11.22 4.36
C ILE A 104 -10.76 -11.75 3.69
N HIS A 105 -10.67 -12.87 2.99
CA HIS A 105 -11.83 -13.49 2.34
C HIS A 105 -12.90 -13.89 3.37
N GLN A 106 -12.50 -14.57 4.45
CA GLN A 106 -13.41 -14.95 5.53
C GLN A 106 -14.10 -13.74 6.15
N TRP A 107 -13.36 -12.68 6.42
CA TRP A 107 -13.91 -11.43 6.95
C TRP A 107 -14.94 -10.79 6.01
N MET A 108 -14.65 -10.74 4.70
CA MET A 108 -15.58 -10.21 3.70
C MET A 108 -16.88 -11.03 3.62
N VAL A 109 -16.79 -12.36 3.66
CA VAL A 109 -17.96 -13.25 3.64
C VAL A 109 -18.81 -13.05 4.89
N ASN A 110 -18.19 -12.99 6.07
CA ASN A 110 -18.89 -12.78 7.34
C ASN A 110 -19.61 -11.42 7.36
N ARG A 111 -18.96 -10.36 6.87
CA ARG A 111 -19.56 -9.02 6.78
C ARG A 111 -20.79 -9.00 5.87
N LYS A 112 -20.74 -9.65 4.70
CA LYS A 112 -21.91 -9.77 3.81
C LYS A 112 -23.08 -10.50 4.47
N LYS A 113 -22.81 -11.57 5.23
CA LYS A 113 -23.83 -12.31 5.97
C LYS A 113 -24.50 -11.47 7.05
N GLN A 114 -23.76 -10.59 7.74
CA GLN A 114 -24.33 -9.67 8.72
C GLN A 114 -25.27 -8.66 8.06
N GLN A 115 -24.84 -8.05 6.95
CA GLN A 115 -25.68 -7.10 6.20
C GLN A 115 -26.99 -7.73 5.72
N ALA A 116 -26.95 -8.97 5.22
CA ALA A 116 -28.15 -9.69 4.78
C ALA A 116 -29.12 -10.05 5.92
N LYS A 117 -28.63 -10.13 7.17
CA LYS A 117 -29.45 -10.37 8.37
C LYS A 117 -30.08 -9.08 8.91
N GLU A 118 -29.42 -7.94 8.75
CA GLU A 118 -29.92 -6.62 9.17
C GLU A 118 -30.98 -6.06 8.21
N THR A 119 -30.99 -6.51 6.95
CA THR A 119 -31.98 -6.13 5.93
C THR A 119 -33.27 -6.98 5.94
N LYS A 120 -33.47 -7.86 6.92
CA LYS A 120 -34.67 -8.69 7.11
C LYS A 120 -35.33 -8.34 8.43
#